data_AF-A0A1F7Q8Q8-F1
#
_entry.id   AF-A0A1F7Q8Q8-F1
#
_cell.length_a   1.000
_cell.length_b   1.000
_cell.length_c   1.000
_cell.angle_alpha   90.00
_cell.angle_beta   90.00
_cell.angle_gamma   90.00
#
_symmetry.space_group_name_H-M   'P 1'
#
loop_
_entity.id
_entity.type
_entity.pdbx_description
1 polymer ?
#
loop_
_entity_poly.entity_id
_entity_poly.type
_entity_poly.pdbx_seq_one_letter_code
_entity_poly.pdbx_strand_id
1 'polypeptide(L)'
;MAFFSVDPALYRRYKDQILELSNSFQRDRNEHLPPGQRRPGLSDREIAEQLGLEERVVTEIRCVAERDRYGLDEWERAIEFKRKACRDYVETKILRFLKPSDQ
;
A
#
# COMPACT_ATOMS: atom_id res chain seq x y z
N MET A 1 -4.29 21.75 -6.73
CA MET A 1 -3.55 20.59 -7.27
C MET A 1 -2.08 20.80 -6.98
N ALA A 2 -1.42 19.88 -6.26
CA ALA A 2 0.03 19.93 -6.11
C ALA A 2 0.66 19.45 -7.42
N PHE A 3 1.60 20.21 -7.97
CA PHE A 3 2.35 19.84 -9.16
C PHE A 3 3.62 19.13 -8.69
N PHE A 4 3.75 17.84 -8.98
CA PHE A 4 4.93 17.05 -8.66
C PHE A 4 5.86 17.06 -9.88
N SER A 5 7.12 17.46 -9.69
CA SER A 5 8.11 17.50 -10.77
C SER A 5 9.28 16.58 -10.40
N VAL A 6 9.19 15.33 -10.82
CA VAL A 6 10.26 14.36 -10.56
C VAL A 6 11.37 14.55 -11.59
N ASP A 7 12.61 14.74 -11.13
CA ASP A 7 13.79 14.63 -12.00
C ASP A 7 13.85 13.21 -12.60
N PRO A 8 13.80 13.05 -13.95
CA PRO A 8 13.86 11.75 -14.60
C PRO A 8 15.09 10.91 -14.23
N ALA A 9 16.23 11.53 -13.94
CA ALA A 9 17.44 10.81 -13.57
C ALA A 9 17.30 10.18 -12.17
N LEU A 10 16.84 10.96 -11.19
CA LEU A 10 16.56 10.47 -9.83
C LEU A 10 15.44 9.43 -9.84
N TYR A 11 14.39 9.66 -10.62
CA TYR A 11 13.28 8.71 -10.77
C TYR A 11 13.77 7.33 -11.19
N ARG A 12 14.50 7.26 -12.30
CA ARG A 12 15.00 5.98 -12.84
C ARG A 12 15.94 5.28 -11.87
N ARG A 13 16.73 6.05 -11.11
CA ARG A 13 17.70 5.52 -10.16
C ARG A 13 17.04 4.95 -8.90
N TYR A 14 16.02 5.61 -8.37
CA TYR A 14 15.52 5.31 -7.02
C TYR A 14 14.10 4.74 -6.96
N LYS A 15 13.31 4.77 -8.05
CA LYS A 15 11.89 4.35 -8.01
C LYS A 15 11.67 2.97 -7.40
N ASP A 16 12.47 1.97 -7.78
CA ASP A 16 12.25 0.59 -7.37
C ASP A 16 12.68 0.41 -5.90
N GLN A 17 13.79 1.04 -5.50
CA GLN A 17 14.28 1.01 -4.12
C GLN A 17 13.34 1.74 -3.15
N ILE A 18 12.85 2.92 -3.52
CA ILE A 18 11.87 3.68 -2.72
C ILE A 18 10.59 2.86 -2.58
N LEU A 19 10.10 2.26 -3.67
CA LEU A 19 8.93 1.40 -3.64
C LEU A 19 9.09 0.21 -2.68
N GLU A 20 10.23 -0.49 -2.73
CA GLU A 20 10.50 -1.64 -1.86
C GLU A 20 10.59 -1.30 -0.38
N LEU A 21 11.09 -0.10 -0.04
CA LEU A 21 11.17 0.38 1.34
C LEU A 21 9.83 0.93 1.84
N SER A 22 8.99 1.43 0.93
CA SER A 22 7.71 2.05 1.28
C SER A 22 6.62 1.03 1.65
N ASN A 23 5.58 1.53 2.31
CA ASN A 23 4.36 0.76 2.60
C ASN A 23 3.50 0.45 1.37
N SER A 24 3.90 0.87 0.16
CA SER A 24 3.23 0.52 -1.10
C SER A 24 3.19 -0.99 -1.32
N PHE A 25 4.19 -1.69 -0.79
CA PHE A 25 4.21 -3.14 -0.69
C PHE A 25 4.00 -3.52 0.77
N GLN A 26 2.86 -4.13 1.08
CA GLN A 26 2.61 -4.69 2.41
C GLN A 26 3.43 -5.98 2.59
N ARG A 27 4.74 -5.84 2.84
CA ARG A 27 5.58 -6.95 3.30
C ARG A 27 5.31 -7.14 4.78
N ASP A 28 4.96 -8.37 5.17
CA ASP A 28 4.91 -8.83 6.55
C ASP A 28 4.08 -7.97 7.53
N ARG A 29 3.04 -7.28 7.07
CA ARG A 29 2.17 -6.45 7.92
C ARG A 29 0.95 -7.19 8.50
N ASN A 30 0.83 -8.49 8.20
CA ASN A 30 -0.27 -9.31 8.65
C ASN A 30 -0.27 -9.39 10.20
N GLU A 31 -1.38 -9.02 10.82
CA GLU A 31 -1.55 -9.07 12.28
C GLU A 31 -1.42 -10.47 12.87
N HIS A 32 -1.58 -11.51 12.04
CA HIS A 32 -1.35 -12.89 12.44
C HIS A 32 0.14 -13.27 12.47
N LEU A 33 1.05 -12.43 11.93
CA LEU A 33 2.49 -12.66 12.05
C LEU A 33 2.98 -12.31 13.46
N PRO A 34 3.96 -13.06 14.01
CA PRO A 34 4.60 -12.74 15.28
C PRO A 34 5.19 -11.33 15.29
N PRO A 35 5.19 -10.61 16.43
CA PRO A 35 5.66 -9.22 16.51
C PRO A 35 7.08 -8.97 15.95
N GLY A 36 7.99 -9.94 16.05
CA GLY A 36 9.36 -9.83 15.50
C GLY A 36 9.51 -10.16 14.01
N GLN A 37 8.45 -10.67 13.37
CA GLN A 37 8.40 -10.93 11.94
C GLN A 37 7.68 -9.82 11.17
N ARG A 38 6.99 -8.91 11.88
CA ARG A 38 6.31 -7.79 11.25
C ARG A 38 7.30 -6.73 10.81
N ARG A 39 7.31 -6.42 9.52
CA ARG A 39 8.21 -5.42 8.93
C ARG A 39 7.39 -4.33 8.25
N PRO A 40 6.94 -3.30 8.99
CA PRO A 40 6.28 -2.18 8.34
C PRO A 40 7.24 -1.52 7.35
N GLY A 41 6.70 -1.03 6.23
CA GLY A 41 7.47 -0.16 5.35
C GLY A 41 7.82 1.14 6.07
N LEU A 42 8.89 1.77 5.61
CA LEU A 42 9.40 3.05 6.12
C LEU A 42 8.52 4.22 5.67
N SER A 43 8.57 5.30 6.43
CA SER A 43 8.04 6.62 6.03
C SER A 43 8.96 7.29 5.02
N ASP A 44 8.43 8.28 4.27
CA ASP A 44 9.22 9.01 3.27
C ASP A 44 10.44 9.70 3.88
N ARG A 45 10.31 10.19 5.12
CA ARG A 45 11.43 10.78 5.88
C ARG A 45 12.51 9.76 6.20
N GLU A 46 12.15 8.59 6.70
CA GLU A 46 13.10 7.51 7.02
C GLU A 46 13.80 6.99 5.76
N ILE A 47 13.07 6.88 4.65
CA ILE A 47 13.64 6.52 3.34
C ILE A 47 14.62 7.60 2.87
N ALA A 48 14.26 8.87 3.02
CA ALA A 48 15.11 9.99 2.65
C ALA A 48 16.42 10.01 3.45
N GLU A 49 16.35 9.79 4.77
CA GLU A 49 17.52 9.64 5.65
C GLU A 49 18.40 8.46 5.20
N GLN A 50 17.81 7.32 4.86
CA GLN A 50 18.55 6.13 4.43
C GLN A 50 19.21 6.30 3.04
N LEU A 51 18.57 7.02 2.13
CA LEU A 51 19.04 7.19 0.74
C LEU A 51 19.88 8.47 0.52
N GLY A 52 19.99 9.33 1.53
CA GLY A 52 20.66 10.63 1.39
C GLY A 52 19.93 11.57 0.43
N LEU A 53 18.59 11.54 0.45
CA LEU A 53 17.71 12.34 -0.39
C LEU A 53 16.93 13.35 0.44
N GLU A 54 16.30 14.32 -0.22
CA GLU A 54 15.27 15.14 0.42
C GLU A 54 13.96 14.35 0.53
N GLU A 55 13.25 14.49 1.66
CA GLU A 55 11.95 13.85 1.89
C GLU A 55 10.97 14.15 0.75
N ARG A 56 10.93 15.41 0.27
CA ARG A 56 10.08 15.80 -0.85
C ARG A 56 10.39 14.99 -2.12
N VAL A 57 11.66 14.79 -2.45
CA VAL A 57 12.07 14.01 -3.65
C VAL A 57 11.61 12.56 -3.52
N VAL A 58 11.72 11.97 -2.33
CA VAL A 58 11.23 10.61 -2.07
C VAL A 58 9.73 10.53 -2.25
N THR A 59 8.97 11.47 -1.69
CA THR A 59 7.51 11.53 -1.83
C THR A 59 7.09 11.62 -3.30
N GLU A 60 7.73 12.51 -4.06
CA GLU A 60 7.41 12.70 -5.48
C GLU A 60 7.72 11.45 -6.31
N ILE A 61 8.89 10.82 -6.09
CA ILE A 61 9.24 9.56 -6.76
C ILE A 61 8.26 8.46 -6.36
N ARG A 62 7.95 8.30 -5.07
CA ARG A 62 7.04 7.26 -4.56
C ARG A 62 5.67 7.38 -5.20
N CYS A 63 5.07 8.57 -5.21
CA CYS A 63 3.74 8.78 -5.80
C CYS A 63 3.69 8.43 -7.29
N VAL A 64 4.71 8.80 -8.06
CA VAL A 64 4.76 8.45 -9.49
C VAL A 64 5.04 6.96 -9.67
N ALA A 65 5.96 6.39 -8.91
CA ALA A 65 6.35 4.98 -9.00
C ALA A 65 5.19 4.04 -8.62
N GLU A 66 4.40 4.37 -7.59
CA GLU A 66 3.21 3.62 -7.19
C GLU A 66 2.20 3.52 -8.35
N ARG A 67 1.96 4.64 -9.05
CA ARG A 67 1.06 4.69 -10.20
C ARG A 67 1.62 3.93 -11.39
N ASP A 68 2.92 4.07 -11.66
CA ASP A 68 3.57 3.44 -12.81
C ASP A 68 3.73 1.92 -12.62
N ARG A 69 3.76 1.44 -11.37
CA ARG A 69 3.99 0.02 -11.04
C ARG A 69 2.78 -0.87 -11.32
N TYR A 70 1.57 -0.35 -11.14
CA TYR A 70 0.32 -1.12 -11.30
C TYR A 70 -0.54 -0.52 -12.40
N GLY A 71 -0.84 -1.33 -13.40
CA GLY A 71 -1.83 -0.99 -14.42
C GLY A 71 -3.23 -0.79 -13.81
N LEU A 72 -4.09 -0.07 -14.53
CA LEU A 72 -5.47 0.19 -14.12
C LEU A 72 -6.26 -1.10 -13.82
N ASP A 73 -5.91 -2.18 -14.50
CA ASP A 73 -6.50 -3.50 -14.35
C ASP A 73 -6.22 -4.13 -12.97
N GLU A 74 -5.03 -3.92 -12.40
CA GLU A 74 -4.70 -4.40 -11.06
C GLU A 74 -5.47 -3.60 -10.00
N TRP A 75 -5.67 -2.30 -10.23
CA TRP A 75 -6.49 -1.45 -9.36
C TRP A 75 -7.97 -1.88 -9.37
N GLU A 76 -8.53 -2.18 -10.54
CA GLU A 76 -9.90 -2.72 -10.65
C GLU A 76 -10.04 -4.05 -9.91
N ARG A 77 -9.08 -4.97 -10.08
CA ARG A 77 -9.06 -6.24 -9.34
C ARG A 77 -9.00 -6.05 -7.83
N ALA A 78 -8.19 -5.11 -7.34
CA ALA A 78 -8.12 -4.78 -5.92
C ALA A 78 -9.44 -4.21 -5.37
N ILE A 79 -10.14 -3.39 -6.17
CA ILE A 79 -11.47 -2.87 -5.82
C ILE A 79 -12.48 -4.00 -5.72
N GLU A 80 -12.53 -4.91 -6.70
CA GLU A 80 -13.44 -6.05 -6.69
C GLU A 80 -13.16 -7.01 -5.53
N PHE A 81 -11.88 -7.29 -5.23
CA PHE A 81 -11.50 -8.08 -4.07
C PHE A 81 -12.04 -7.48 -2.76
N LYS A 82 -11.83 -6.17 -2.55
CA LYS A 82 -12.31 -5.47 -1.34
C LYS A 82 -13.85 -5.46 -1.27
N ARG A 83 -14.52 -5.20 -2.40
CA ARG A 83 -15.99 -5.26 -2.48
C ARG A 83 -16.52 -6.64 -2.12
N LYS A 84 -15.91 -7.70 -2.64
CA LYS A 84 -16.26 -9.07 -2.30
C LYS A 84 -16.07 -9.33 -0.81
N ALA A 85 -14.92 -8.96 -0.24
CA ALA A 85 -14.67 -9.13 1.19
C ALA A 85 -15.70 -8.40 2.07
N CYS A 86 -16.11 -7.18 1.69
CA CYS A 86 -17.19 -6.47 2.38
C CYS A 86 -18.53 -7.20 2.28
N ARG A 87 -18.92 -7.69 1.09
CA ARG A 87 -20.16 -8.47 0.91
C ARG A 87 -20.13 -9.75 1.75
N ASP A 88 -19.05 -10.51 1.65
CA ASP A 88 -18.86 -11.75 2.42
C ASP A 88 -18.96 -11.48 3.93
N TYR A 89 -18.39 -10.37 4.42
CA TYR A 89 -18.47 -9.99 5.83
C TYR A 89 -19.91 -9.69 6.28
N VAL A 90 -20.68 -8.94 5.48
CA VAL A 90 -22.10 -8.67 5.76
C VAL A 90 -22.90 -9.97 5.80
N GLU A 91 -22.70 -10.84 4.82
CA GLU A 91 -23.42 -12.11 4.72
C GLU A 91 -23.06 -13.10 5.85
N THR A 92 -21.79 -13.18 6.22
CA THR A 92 -21.32 -14.15 7.22
C THR A 92 -21.40 -13.66 8.66
N LYS A 93 -21.25 -12.36 8.91
CA LYS A 93 -21.28 -11.80 10.28
C LYS A 93 -22.61 -11.12 10.58
N ILE A 94 -23.07 -10.20 9.75
CA ILE A 94 -24.25 -9.39 10.09
C ILE A 94 -25.55 -10.20 9.98
N LEU A 95 -25.76 -10.94 8.88
CA LEU A 95 -26.98 -11.74 8.71
C LEU A 95 -27.09 -12.93 9.68
N ARG A 96 -25.97 -13.45 10.16
CA ARG A 96 -25.93 -14.48 11.21
C ARG A 96 -26.34 -13.97 12.60
N PHE A 97 -26.10 -12.69 12.89
CA PHE A 97 -26.59 -12.07 14.14
C PHE A 97 -28.06 -11.64 14.06
N LEU A 98 -28.59 -11.39 12.85
CA LEU A 98 -29.97 -10.93 12.64
C LEU A 98 -30.99 -12.04 12.40
N LYS A 99 -30.55 -13.26 12.08
CA LYS A 99 -31.41 -14.44 12.16
C LYS A 99 -31.28 -15.05 13.55
N PRO A 100 -32.25 -14.87 14.46
CA PRO A 100 -32.26 -15.66 15.68
C PRO A 100 -32.27 -17.13 15.26
N SER A 101 -31.47 -17.95 15.93
CA SER A 101 -31.53 -19.39 15.78
C SER A 101 -32.97 -19.84 16.00
N ASP A 102 -33.62 -20.36 14.96
CA ASP A 102 -34.84 -21.15 15.13
C ASP A 102 -34.41 -22.42 15.89
N GLN A 103 -34.47 -22.37 17.22
CA GLN A 103 -34.46 -23.50 18.15
C GLN A 103 -35.53 -23.30 19.21
#